data_AF-A0A970XV70-F1
#
_entry.id   AF-A0A970XV70-F1
#
_cell.length_a   1.000
_cell.length_b   1.000
_cell.length_c   1.000
_cell.angle_alpha   90.00
_cell.angle_beta   90.00
_cell.angle_gamma   90.00
#
_symmetry.space_group_name_H-M   'P 1'
#
loop_
_entity.id
_entity.type
_entity.pdbx_description
1 polymer ?
#
loop_
_entity_poly.entity_id
_entity_poly.type
_entity_poly.pdbx_seq_one_letter_code
_entity_poly.pdbx_strand_id
1 'polypeptide(L)'
;MEPLVTTAPPAAPRMSTLDRLLPLWIGVAMAAGLLLGRFASGLAEVLASVEIDGVSLPIAIGLLVMMYPVLAKVRYDRLDTVTADRPLMIGSLVLNWLIGPALMFALAWLLLPDLPEYRTGVIIVGLARCIAMVIIWNDLACGDREAAAVLVAINSV
;
A
#
# COMPACT_ATOMS: atom_id res chain seq x y z
N MET A 1 52.41 15.83 -1.60
CA MET A 1 51.41 16.38 -2.53
C MET A 1 50.51 15.23 -2.96
N GLU A 2 49.55 14.87 -2.11
CA GLU A 2 48.52 13.86 -2.41
C GLU A 2 47.36 14.55 -3.13
N PRO A 3 46.88 14.04 -4.28
CA PRO A 3 45.72 14.61 -4.93
C PRO A 3 44.45 14.18 -4.18
N LEU A 4 43.69 15.18 -3.72
CA LEU A 4 42.34 15.03 -3.18
C LEU A 4 41.43 14.47 -4.28
N VAL A 5 41.09 13.17 -4.19
CA VAL A 5 40.05 12.55 -5.01
C VAL A 5 38.72 13.21 -4.63
N THR A 6 38.26 14.12 -5.48
CA THR A 6 36.92 14.68 -5.38
C THR A 6 35.94 13.63 -5.91
N THR A 7 35.36 12.83 -5.01
CA THR A 7 34.26 11.94 -5.37
C THR A 7 33.04 12.79 -5.71
N ALA A 8 32.68 12.83 -6.99
CA ALA A 8 31.42 13.43 -7.42
C ALA A 8 30.26 12.75 -6.68
N PRO A 9 29.22 13.49 -6.24
CA PRO A 9 28.07 12.88 -5.61
C PRO A 9 27.44 11.86 -6.57
N PRO A 10 27.03 10.67 -6.08
CA PRO A 10 26.41 9.67 -6.94
C PRO A 10 25.17 10.27 -7.58
N ALA A 11 25.09 10.19 -8.91
CA ALA A 11 23.93 10.63 -9.67
C ALA A 11 22.68 9.92 -9.10
N ALA A 12 21.64 10.69 -8.76
CA ALA A 12 20.39 10.14 -8.25
C ALA A 12 19.88 9.04 -9.21
N PRO A 13 19.52 7.85 -8.69
CA PRO A 13 19.08 6.75 -9.53
C PRO A 13 17.91 7.21 -10.40
N ARG A 14 18.03 7.07 -11.73
CA ARG A 14 16.95 7.41 -12.66
C ARG A 14 15.79 6.45 -12.38
N MET A 15 14.68 6.98 -11.87
CA MET A 15 13.45 6.20 -11.69
C MET A 15 13.03 5.59 -13.03
N SER A 16 12.74 4.28 -13.03
CA SER A 16 12.24 3.57 -14.21
C SER A 16 10.96 4.25 -14.70
N THR A 17 10.73 4.26 -16.02
CA THR A 17 9.49 4.79 -16.60
C THR A 17 8.25 4.09 -16.05
N LEU A 18 8.36 2.83 -15.64
CA LEU A 18 7.31 2.08 -14.96
C LEU A 18 7.01 2.64 -13.57
N ASP A 19 8.02 2.91 -12.76
CA ASP A 19 7.88 3.48 -11.41
C ASP A 19 7.30 4.90 -11.47
N ARG A 20 7.74 5.69 -12.47
CA ARG A 20 7.26 7.05 -12.69
C ARG A 20 5.81 7.11 -13.17
N LEU A 21 5.37 6.15 -13.98
CA LEU A 21 4.01 6.05 -14.52
C LEU A 21 3.15 5.04 -13.75
N LEU A 22 3.59 4.59 -12.57
CA LEU A 22 2.89 3.60 -11.77
C LEU A 22 1.41 3.94 -11.51
N PRO A 23 1.03 5.19 -11.18
CA PRO A 23 -0.39 5.55 -11.01
C PRO A 23 -1.20 5.38 -12.30
N LEU A 24 -0.60 5.73 -13.45
CA LEU A 24 -1.24 5.61 -14.75
C LEU A 24 -1.46 4.13 -15.10
N TRP A 25 -0.44 3.29 -14.87
CA TRP A 25 -0.54 1.85 -15.10
C TRP A 25 -1.58 1.18 -14.19
N ILE A 26 -1.66 1.57 -12.91
CA ILE A 26 -2.73 1.11 -12.01
C ILE A 26 -4.09 1.50 -12.57
N GLY A 27 -4.27 2.76 -12.98
CA GLY A 27 -5.55 3.23 -13.54
C GLY A 27 -5.95 2.46 -14.80
N VAL A 28 -5.00 2.22 -15.71
CA VAL A 28 -5.23 1.41 -16.92
C VAL A 28 -5.58 -0.03 -16.56
N ALA A 29 -4.88 -0.66 -15.61
CA ALA A 29 -5.17 -2.01 -15.17
C ALA A 29 -6.55 -2.14 -14.51
N MET A 30 -6.94 -1.17 -13.67
CA MET A 30 -8.28 -1.10 -13.06
C MET A 30 -9.36 -0.96 -14.12
N ALA A 31 -9.18 -0.05 -15.07
CA ALA A 31 -10.14 0.16 -16.15
C ALA A 31 -10.27 -1.10 -17.03
N ALA A 32 -9.13 -1.70 -17.42
CA ALA A 32 -9.11 -2.94 -18.19
C ALA A 32 -9.81 -4.08 -17.45
N GLY A 33 -9.54 -4.26 -16.15
CA GLY A 33 -10.18 -5.27 -15.32
C GLY A 33 -11.69 -5.08 -15.21
N LEU A 34 -12.16 -3.85 -15.01
CA LEU A 34 -13.59 -3.54 -14.95
C LEU A 34 -14.30 -3.79 -16.28
N LEU A 35 -13.69 -3.39 -17.40
CA LEU A 35 -14.23 -3.64 -18.74
C LEU A 35 -14.27 -5.14 -19.04
N LEU A 36 -13.19 -5.86 -18.72
CA LEU A 36 -13.13 -7.30 -18.89
C LEU A 36 -14.23 -8.01 -18.08
N GLY A 37 -14.37 -7.66 -16.79
CA GLY A 37 -15.43 -8.22 -15.93
C GLY A 37 -16.85 -7.86 -16.39
N ARG A 38 -17.03 -6.71 -17.05
CA ARG A 38 -18.32 -6.30 -17.62
C ARG A 38 -18.67 -7.06 -18.90
N PHE A 39 -17.70 -7.33 -19.78
CA PHE A 39 -17.96 -7.93 -21.10
C PHE A 39 -17.85 -9.46 -21.10
N ALA A 40 -17.03 -10.05 -20.24
CA ALA A 40 -16.90 -11.50 -20.12
C ALA A 40 -17.75 -11.99 -18.93
N SER A 41 -19.02 -12.28 -19.20
CA SER A 41 -20.00 -12.79 -18.21
C SER A 41 -19.60 -14.11 -17.55
N GLY A 42 -18.69 -14.89 -18.16
CA GLY A 42 -18.19 -16.15 -17.62
C GLY A 42 -16.97 -16.02 -16.68
N LEU A 43 -16.40 -14.83 -16.48
CA LEU A 43 -15.25 -14.64 -15.58
C LEU A 43 -15.61 -14.99 -14.13
N ALA A 44 -16.79 -14.59 -13.69
CA ALA A 44 -17.27 -14.90 -12.34
C ALA A 44 -17.46 -16.41 -12.15
N GLU A 45 -18.00 -17.11 -13.16
CA GLU A 45 -18.17 -18.57 -13.12
C GLU A 45 -16.83 -19.31 -13.14
N VAL A 46 -15.86 -18.85 -13.93
CA VAL A 46 -14.51 -19.44 -13.94
C VAL A 46 -13.82 -19.22 -12.59
N LEU A 47 -13.89 -18.02 -12.02
CA LEU A 47 -13.34 -17.74 -10.68
C LEU A 47 -14.02 -18.57 -9.58
N ALA A 48 -15.34 -18.74 -9.66
CA ALA A 48 -16.11 -19.56 -8.72
C ALA A 48 -15.86 -21.08 -8.90
N SER A 49 -15.56 -21.54 -10.12
CA SER A 49 -15.19 -22.94 -10.37
C SER A 49 -13.80 -23.30 -9.83
N VAL A 50 -12.95 -22.29 -9.60
CA VAL A 50 -11.61 -22.42 -8.99
C VAL A 50 -11.63 -21.82 -7.59
N GLU A 51 -12.60 -22.25 -6.78
CA GLU A 51 -12.76 -21.89 -5.39
C GLU A 51 -12.50 -23.10 -4.50
N ILE A 52 -11.79 -22.88 -3.38
CA ILE A 52 -11.62 -23.88 -2.32
C ILE A 52 -12.09 -23.22 -1.03
N ASP A 53 -13.10 -23.81 -0.38
CA ASP A 53 -13.66 -23.37 0.91
C ASP A 53 -14.06 -21.88 0.97
N GLY A 54 -14.72 -21.33 -0.06
CA GLY A 54 -15.15 -19.93 -0.05
C GLY A 54 -14.11 -18.93 -0.55
N VAL A 55 -12.91 -19.39 -0.94
CA VAL A 55 -11.79 -18.53 -1.35
C VAL A 55 -11.36 -18.83 -2.77
N SER A 56 -11.44 -17.83 -3.66
CA SER A 56 -11.00 -17.96 -5.05
C SER A 56 -9.48 -18.11 -5.12
N LEU A 57 -9.01 -19.28 -5.59
CA LEU A 57 -7.59 -19.60 -5.67
C LEU A 57 -6.76 -18.60 -6.50
N PRO A 58 -7.26 -18.09 -7.66
CA PRO A 58 -6.53 -17.09 -8.43
C PRO A 58 -6.31 -15.78 -7.68
N ILE A 59 -7.31 -15.35 -6.90
CA ILE A 59 -7.23 -14.13 -6.09
C ILE A 59 -6.22 -14.34 -4.97
N ALA A 60 -6.28 -15.48 -4.28
CA ALA A 60 -5.34 -15.82 -3.20
C ALA A 60 -3.89 -15.85 -3.71
N ILE A 61 -3.64 -16.48 -4.86
CA ILE A 61 -2.31 -16.49 -5.49
C ILE A 61 -1.88 -15.06 -5.88
N GLY A 62 -2.79 -14.27 -6.48
CA GLY A 62 -2.51 -12.87 -6.84
C GLY A 62 -2.10 -12.02 -5.64
N LEU A 63 -2.83 -12.16 -4.52
CA LEU A 63 -2.51 -11.49 -3.26
C LEU A 63 -1.17 -11.97 -2.68
N LEU A 64 -0.90 -13.27 -2.71
CA LEU A 64 0.38 -13.84 -2.22
C LEU A 64 1.57 -13.32 -3.03
N VAL A 65 1.45 -13.30 -4.37
CA VAL A 65 2.48 -12.76 -5.26
C VAL A 65 2.66 -11.26 -5.05
N MET A 66 1.60 -10.51 -4.78
CA MET A 66 1.69 -9.07 -4.46
C MET A 66 2.36 -8.82 -3.11
N MET A 67 2.16 -9.69 -2.12
CA MET A 67 2.72 -9.54 -0.77
C MET A 67 4.22 -9.89 -0.73
N TYR A 68 4.66 -10.86 -1.54
CA TYR A 68 6.04 -11.35 -1.57
C TYR A 68 7.10 -10.24 -1.77
N PRO A 69 6.98 -9.32 -2.75
CA PRO A 69 7.93 -8.22 -2.96
C PRO A 69 8.14 -7.33 -1.74
N VAL A 70 7.10 -7.10 -0.96
CA VAL A 70 7.15 -6.21 0.21
C VAL A 70 7.90 -6.92 1.35
N LEU A 71 7.53 -8.17 1.64
CA LEU A 71 8.16 -8.96 2.70
C LEU A 71 9.66 -9.18 2.42
N ALA A 72 10.04 -9.41 1.18
CA ALA A 72 11.44 -9.62 0.79
C ALA A 72 12.31 -8.35 0.88
N LYS A 73 11.70 -7.15 0.88
CA LYS A 73 12.42 -5.87 0.93
C LYS A 73 12.67 -5.34 2.34
N VAL A 74 12.02 -5.90 3.36
CA VAL A 74 12.19 -5.44 4.76
C VAL A 74 13.50 -6.00 5.33
N ARG A 75 14.47 -5.12 5.59
CA ARG A 75 15.67 -5.45 6.36
C ARG A 75 15.36 -5.22 7.84
N TYR A 76 15.20 -6.29 8.61
CA TYR A 76 14.85 -6.25 10.02
C TYR A 76 16.01 -5.81 10.94
N ASP A 77 17.25 -5.77 10.42
CA ASP A 77 18.49 -5.55 11.19
C ASP A 77 18.71 -4.12 11.73
N ARG A 78 17.73 -3.20 11.60
CA ARG A 78 17.85 -1.80 12.05
C ARG A 78 16.58 -1.21 12.68
N LEU A 79 15.63 -2.05 13.11
CA LEU A 79 14.41 -1.56 13.77
C LEU A 79 14.71 -0.88 15.12
N ASP A 80 15.87 -1.15 15.71
CA ASP A 80 16.23 -0.69 17.05
C ASP A 80 16.72 0.78 17.10
N THR A 81 17.21 1.34 15.98
CA THR A 81 17.87 2.67 15.97
C THR A 81 16.94 3.86 15.73
N VAL A 82 15.64 3.66 15.43
CA VAL A 82 14.72 4.75 15.02
C VAL A 82 13.52 4.94 15.96
N THR A 83 13.50 4.26 17.11
CA THR A 83 12.50 4.47 18.18
C THR A 83 12.61 5.85 18.89
N ALA A 84 13.52 6.72 18.45
CA ALA A 84 13.80 8.01 19.09
C ALA A 84 12.84 9.16 18.68
N ASP A 85 12.21 9.12 17.50
CA ASP A 85 11.39 10.23 17.01
C ASP A 85 9.93 10.16 17.48
N ARG A 86 9.74 10.38 18.79
CA ARG A 86 8.43 10.43 19.47
C ARG A 86 7.37 11.31 18.77
N PRO A 87 7.66 12.54 18.29
CA PRO A 87 6.62 13.36 17.67
C PRO A 87 6.12 12.80 16.33
N LEU A 88 7.00 12.19 15.53
CA LEU A 88 6.61 11.54 14.28
C LEU A 88 5.75 10.30 14.54
N MET A 89 6.11 9.50 15.55
CA MET A 89 5.35 8.32 15.94
C MET A 89 3.95 8.68 16.46
N ILE A 90 3.86 9.66 17.37
CA ILE A 90 2.57 10.11 17.92
C ILE A 90 1.70 10.71 16.81
N GLY A 91 2.28 11.54 15.93
CA GLY A 91 1.58 12.13 14.80
C GLY A 91 0.98 11.06 13.88
N SER A 92 1.79 10.08 13.46
CA SER A 92 1.32 8.96 12.63
C SER A 92 0.22 8.16 13.32
N LEU A 93 0.38 7.87 14.62
CA LEU A 93 -0.62 7.11 15.36
C LEU A 93 -1.94 7.88 15.45
N VAL A 94 -1.92 9.17 15.79
CA VAL A 94 -3.14 10.00 15.84
C VAL A 94 -3.79 10.09 14.46
N LEU A 95 -3.01 10.28 13.39
CA LEU A 95 -3.55 10.35 12.04
C LEU A 95 -4.20 9.03 11.61
N ASN A 96 -3.55 7.90 11.88
CA ASN A 96 -4.01 6.59 11.40
C ASN A 96 -5.06 5.94 12.30
N TRP A 97 -5.05 6.20 13.61
CA TRP A 97 -6.02 5.62 14.55
C TRP A 97 -7.23 6.52 14.83
N LEU A 98 -7.06 7.84 14.82
CA LEU A 98 -8.14 8.75 15.17
C LEU A 98 -8.69 9.47 13.94
N ILE A 99 -7.83 10.17 13.21
CA ILE A 99 -8.28 11.03 12.10
C ILE A 99 -8.79 10.18 10.93
N GLY A 100 -8.04 9.17 10.50
CA GLY A 100 -8.41 8.28 9.39
C GLY A 100 -9.78 7.62 9.61
N PRO A 101 -9.99 6.90 10.73
CA PRO A 101 -11.27 6.25 11.02
C PRO A 101 -12.42 7.25 11.17
N ALA A 102 -12.22 8.38 11.86
CA ALA A 102 -13.25 9.39 12.00
C ALA A 102 -13.66 10.01 10.65
N LEU A 103 -12.67 10.29 9.78
CA LEU A 103 -12.91 10.79 8.43
C LEU A 103 -13.67 9.77 7.58
N MET A 104 -13.24 8.51 7.58
CA MET A 104 -13.87 7.45 6.79
C MET A 104 -15.30 7.18 7.27
N PHE A 105 -15.54 7.19 8.58
CA PHE A 105 -16.88 7.09 9.14
C PHE A 105 -17.78 8.26 8.71
N ALA A 106 -17.27 9.50 8.78
CA ALA A 106 -18.00 10.68 8.36
C ALA A 106 -18.34 10.63 6.86
N LEU A 107 -17.38 10.27 6.01
CA LEU A 107 -17.58 10.13 4.57
C LEU A 107 -18.60 9.03 4.24
N ALA A 108 -18.53 7.88 4.93
CA ALA A 108 -19.44 6.77 4.69
C ALA A 108 -20.90 7.13 5.03
N TRP A 109 -21.13 7.90 6.10
CA TRP A 109 -22.46 8.39 6.45
C TRP A 109 -22.96 9.54 5.58
N LEU A 110 -22.06 10.43 5.13
CA LEU A 110 -22.43 11.57 4.31
C LEU A 110 -22.75 11.17 2.86
N LEU A 111 -21.98 10.24 2.29
CA LEU A 111 -22.05 9.91 0.87
C LEU A 111 -22.89 8.65 0.59
N LEU A 112 -23.07 7.74 1.57
CA LEU A 112 -23.83 6.50 1.42
C LEU A 112 -24.91 6.31 2.52
N PRO A 113 -25.84 7.27 2.70
CA PRO A 113 -26.88 7.21 3.73
C PRO A 113 -27.92 6.10 3.49
N ASP A 114 -28.18 5.73 2.24
CA ASP A 114 -29.24 4.76 1.88
C ASP A 114 -28.70 3.36 1.54
N LEU A 115 -27.38 3.16 1.64
CA LEU A 115 -26.68 1.94 1.22
C LEU A 115 -25.83 1.36 2.37
N PRO A 116 -26.45 0.64 3.33
CA PRO A 116 -25.77 0.20 4.55
C PRO A 116 -24.62 -0.80 4.28
N GLU A 117 -24.73 -1.64 3.26
CA GLU A 117 -23.68 -2.60 2.87
C GLU A 117 -22.42 -1.88 2.38
N TYR A 118 -22.60 -0.89 1.50
CA TYR A 118 -21.49 -0.12 0.95
C TYR A 118 -20.87 0.80 2.01
N ARG A 119 -21.67 1.36 2.91
CA ARG A 119 -21.15 2.12 4.07
C ARG A 119 -20.23 1.27 4.91
N THR A 120 -20.65 0.05 5.23
CA THR A 120 -19.84 -0.90 6.01
C THR A 120 -18.54 -1.23 5.29
N GLY A 121 -18.59 -1.46 3.98
CA GLY A 121 -17.41 -1.68 3.15
C GLY A 121 -16.42 -0.50 3.19
N VAL A 122 -16.90 0.74 3.02
CA VAL A 122 -16.05 1.94 3.08
C VAL A 122 -15.41 2.09 4.45
N ILE A 123 -16.15 1.85 5.53
CA ILE A 123 -15.60 1.90 6.90
C ILE A 123 -14.52 0.83 7.07
N ILE A 124 -14.78 -0.42 6.69
CA ILE A 124 -13.80 -1.52 6.81
C ILE A 124 -12.53 -1.22 6.02
N VAL A 125 -12.67 -0.77 4.77
CA VAL A 125 -11.52 -0.38 3.93
C VAL A 125 -10.77 0.80 4.53
N GLY A 126 -11.48 1.77 5.12
CA GLY A 126 -10.90 2.92 5.78
C GLY A 126 -10.15 2.58 7.09
N LEU A 127 -10.55 1.52 7.77
CA LEU A 127 -9.86 0.99 8.96
C LEU A 127 -8.63 0.16 8.59
N ALA A 128 -8.64 -0.49 7.41
CA ALA A 128 -7.52 -1.25 6.91
C ALA A 128 -6.34 -0.31 6.59
N ARG A 129 -5.24 -0.44 7.35
CA ARG A 129 -4.03 0.35 7.10
C ARG A 129 -3.24 -0.25 5.95
N CYS A 130 -2.90 0.58 4.97
CA CYS A 130 -2.08 0.13 3.85
C CYS A 130 -0.59 0.21 4.21
N ILE A 131 0.03 -0.96 4.41
CA ILE A 131 1.44 -1.08 4.78
C ILE A 131 2.35 -1.09 3.54
N ALA A 132 1.99 -1.91 2.55
CA ALA A 132 2.79 -2.12 1.34
C ALA A 132 2.99 -0.82 0.54
N MET A 133 1.90 -0.08 0.36
CA MET A 133 1.89 1.09 -0.51
C MET A 133 2.69 2.25 0.11
N VAL A 134 2.67 2.39 1.44
CA VAL A 134 3.47 3.40 2.15
C VAL A 134 4.97 3.17 1.94
N ILE A 135 5.44 1.91 1.97
CA ILE A 135 6.85 1.58 1.70
C ILE A 135 7.24 1.96 0.27
N ILE A 136 6.40 1.64 -0.72
CA ILE A 136 6.65 1.96 -2.13
C ILE A 136 6.70 3.47 -2.33
N TRP A 137 5.76 4.23 -1.77
CA TRP A 137 5.77 5.69 -1.87
C TRP A 137 6.96 6.32 -1.18
N ASN A 138 7.35 5.81 -0.01
CA ASN A 138 8.53 6.26 0.70
C ASN A 138 9.79 6.02 -0.15
N ASP A 139 9.91 4.84 -0.76
CA ASP A 139 11.01 4.52 -1.69
C ASP A 139 11.03 5.46 -2.91
N LEU A 140 9.87 5.73 -3.52
CA LEU A 140 9.72 6.65 -4.66
C LEU A 140 10.07 8.09 -4.28
N ALA A 141 9.73 8.51 -3.07
CA ALA A 141 10.04 9.84 -2.54
C ALA A 141 11.49 9.97 -2.03
N CYS A 142 12.31 8.92 -2.15
CA CYS A 142 13.66 8.86 -1.56
C CYS A 142 13.66 9.15 -0.04
N GLY A 143 12.60 8.72 0.65
CA GLY A 143 12.44 8.85 2.08
C GLY A 143 13.27 7.83 2.88
N ASP A 144 13.29 8.01 4.20
CA ASP A 144 14.00 7.13 5.13
C ASP A 144 13.28 5.77 5.23
N ARG A 145 13.95 4.69 4.81
CA ARG A 145 13.39 3.33 4.81
C ARG A 145 13.22 2.76 6.21
N GLU A 146 14.07 3.14 7.15
CA GLU A 146 14.06 2.65 8.52
C GLU A 146 12.89 3.29 9.28
N ALA A 147 12.69 4.60 9.12
CA ALA A 147 11.52 5.30 9.67
C ALA A 147 10.21 4.75 9.10
N ALA A 148 10.13 4.50 7.80
CA ALA A 148 8.95 3.90 7.17
C ALA A 148 8.67 2.47 7.68
N ALA A 149 9.71 1.65 7.86
CA ALA A 149 9.57 0.30 8.41
C ALA A 149 9.05 0.31 9.86
N VAL A 150 9.54 1.22 10.70
CA VAL A 150 9.06 1.40 12.09
C VAL A 150 7.61 1.87 12.11
N LEU A 151 7.25 2.86 11.29
CA LEU A 151 5.87 3.33 11.17
C LEU A 151 4.93 2.22 10.74
N VAL A 152 5.35 1.40 9.77
CA VAL A 152 4.62 0.21 9.34
C VAL A 152 4.45 -0.79 10.49
N ALA A 153 5.52 -1.12 11.22
CA ALA A 153 5.47 -2.06 12.33
C ALA A 153 4.47 -1.62 13.41
N ILE A 154 4.49 -0.34 13.79
CA ILE A 154 3.57 0.24 14.77
C ILE A 154 2.12 0.23 14.24
N ASN A 155 1.91 0.53 12.96
CA ASN A 155 0.60 0.54 12.34
C ASN A 155 0.10 -0.86 11.95
N SER A 156 0.89 -1.91 12.11
CA SER A 156 0.46 -3.30 11.85
C SER A 156 -0.18 -3.96 13.08
N VAL A 157 -0.17 -3.28 14.23
CA VAL A 157 -0.84 -3.67 15.48
C VAL A 157 -2.29 -3.19 15.52
#